data_AF-A0A354M0Z6-F1
#
_entry.id   AF-A0A354M0Z6-F1
#
_cell.length_a   1.000
_cell.length_b   1.000
_cell.length_c   1.000
_cell.angle_alpha   90.00
_cell.angle_beta   90.00
_cell.angle_gamma   90.00
#
_symmetry.space_group_name_H-M   'P 1'
#
loop_
_entity.id
_entity.type
_entity.pdbx_description
1 polymer ?
#
loop_
_entity_poly.entity_id
_entity_poly.type
_entity_poly.pdbx_seq_one_letter_code
_entity_poly.pdbx_strand_id
1 'polypeptide(L)'
;QHFPKAKIAFVKMETELFDKSYDVVFNNGDKLEFDKKGEWTEVNCKSTVVPAKVIPAPIKKYVETNYPEAKVLSIERDRYDYEVKLSNFWEIKFDMNFNVIDMDNDRD
;
A
#
# COMPACT_ATOMS: atom_id res chain seq x y z
N GLN A 1 4.20 4.79 -14.24
CA GLN A 1 3.80 3.54 -14.96
C GLN A 1 2.46 2.97 -14.47
N HIS A 2 2.21 2.90 -13.15
CA HIS A 2 1.05 2.20 -12.59
C HIS A 2 -0.24 3.04 -12.47
N PHE A 3 -0.11 4.37 -12.53
CA PHE A 3 -1.23 5.32 -12.45
C PHE A 3 -1.28 6.26 -13.68
N PRO A 4 -1.37 5.74 -14.92
CA PRO A 4 -1.18 6.54 -16.14
C PRO A 4 -2.28 7.57 -16.40
N LYS A 5 -3.45 7.40 -15.79
CA LYS A 5 -4.60 8.31 -15.91
C LYS A 5 -4.79 9.20 -14.68
N ALA A 6 -4.00 9.01 -13.63
CA ALA A 6 -4.12 9.79 -12.41
C ALA A 6 -3.63 11.22 -12.64
N LYS A 7 -4.34 12.18 -12.04
CA LYS A 7 -3.96 13.60 -12.05
C LYS A 7 -3.42 13.96 -10.68
N ILE A 8 -2.21 14.50 -10.63
CA ILE A 8 -1.57 14.93 -9.38
C ILE A 8 -2.31 16.17 -8.85
N ALA A 9 -2.66 16.15 -7.57
CA ALA A 9 -3.14 17.31 -6.83
C ALA A 9 -1.95 18.11 -6.31
N PHE A 10 -1.08 17.47 -5.54
CA PHE A 10 0.16 18.06 -5.05
C PHE A 10 1.21 16.98 -4.76
N VAL A 11 2.45 17.44 -4.63
CA VAL A 11 3.59 16.63 -4.19
C VAL A 11 4.20 17.33 -2.97
N LYS A 12 4.47 16.58 -1.91
CA LYS A 12 5.11 17.08 -0.70
C LYS A 12 6.43 16.35 -0.50
N MET A 13 7.48 17.08 -0.13
CA MET A 13 8.70 16.48 0.41
C MET A 13 8.64 16.67 1.92
N GLU A 14 8.82 15.58 2.67
CA GLU A 14 9.03 15.67 4.11
C GLU A 14 10.50 15.39 4.44
N THR A 15 11.00 16.05 5.47
CA THR A 15 12.35 15.83 5.97
C THR A 15 12.25 15.61 7.46
N GLU A 16 12.49 14.37 7.87
CA GLU A 16 12.74 14.01 9.26
C GLU A 16 14.26 14.00 9.48
N LEU A 17 14.71 14.18 10.73
CA LEU A 17 16.11 14.42 11.15
C LEU A 17 17.24 13.92 10.21
N PHE A 18 17.15 12.68 9.71
CA PHE A 18 18.12 12.10 8.77
C PHE A 18 17.50 11.45 7.51
N ASP A 19 16.20 11.58 7.31
CA ASP A 19 15.47 10.94 6.21
C ASP A 19 14.58 11.90 5.44
N LYS A 20 14.32 11.52 4.19
CA LYS A 20 13.39 12.23 3.30
C LYS A 20 12.37 11.25 2.78
N SER A 21 11.13 11.72 2.71
CA SER A 21 10.05 11.04 2.02
C SER A 21 9.39 11.98 1.02
N TYR A 22 8.73 11.39 0.03
CA TYR A 22 7.97 12.09 -0.97
C TYR A 22 6.56 11.55 -1.02
N ASP A 23 5.61 12.44 -0.81
CA ASP A 23 4.19 12.13 -0.92
C ASP A 23 3.66 12.65 -2.25
N VAL A 24 2.99 11.80 -3.00
CA VAL A 24 2.25 12.16 -4.20
C VAL A 24 0.77 11.93 -3.92
N VAL A 25 0.01 13.02 -3.89
CA VAL A 25 -1.45 12.96 -3.70
C VAL A 25 -2.12 13.25 -5.03
N PHE A 26 -3.03 12.38 -5.44
CA PHE A 26 -3.83 12.52 -6.65
C PHE A 26 -5.16 13.24 -6.36
N ASN A 27 -5.78 13.82 -7.40
CA ASN A 27 -7.05 14.55 -7.28
C ASN A 27 -8.22 13.69 -6.79
N ASN A 28 -8.14 12.37 -6.94
CA ASN A 28 -9.14 11.43 -6.42
C ASN A 28 -8.89 11.05 -4.95
N GLY A 29 -7.81 11.54 -4.32
CA GLY A 29 -7.46 11.26 -2.94
C GLY A 29 -6.59 10.02 -2.74
N ASP A 30 -6.23 9.31 -3.81
CA ASP A 30 -5.22 8.26 -3.74
C ASP A 30 -3.85 8.90 -3.44
N LYS A 31 -3.04 8.23 -2.61
CA LYS A 31 -1.75 8.70 -2.11
C LYS A 31 -0.68 7.65 -2.37
N LEU A 32 0.50 8.10 -2.78
CA LEU A 32 1.72 7.29 -2.82
C LEU A 32 2.77 7.93 -1.95
N GLU A 33 3.50 7.12 -1.20
CA GLU A 33 4.69 7.55 -0.46
C GLU A 33 5.93 6.86 -1.01
N PHE A 34 7.03 7.60 -1.07
CA PHE A 34 8.32 7.11 -1.52
C PHE A 34 9.43 7.50 -0.55
N ASP A 35 10.40 6.61 -0.39
CA ASP A 35 11.62 6.90 0.35
C ASP A 35 12.55 7.87 -0.41
N LYS A 36 13.65 8.25 0.22
CA LYS A 36 14.65 9.15 -0.38
C LYS A 36 15.31 8.64 -1.68
N LYS A 37 15.20 7.35 -1.97
CA LYS A 37 15.71 6.71 -3.19
C LYS A 37 14.64 6.64 -4.29
N GLY A 38 13.40 7.00 -3.98
CA GLY A 38 12.26 6.91 -4.89
C GLY A 38 11.61 5.52 -4.91
N GLU A 39 11.95 4.65 -3.96
CA GLU A 39 11.27 3.37 -3.77
C GLU A 39 9.98 3.61 -2.99
N TRP A 40 8.86 3.05 -3.43
CA TRP A 40 7.59 3.25 -2.74
C TRP A 40 7.63 2.58 -1.37
N THR A 41 7.04 3.25 -0.38
CA THR A 41 6.80 2.76 0.99
C THR A 41 5.32 2.52 1.22
N GLU A 42 4.44 3.38 0.69
CA GLU A 42 2.98 3.21 0.78
C GLU A 42 2.32 3.44 -0.59
N VAL A 43 1.33 2.60 -0.92
CA VAL A 43 0.39 2.82 -2.03
C VAL A 43 -1.03 2.72 -1.48
N ASN A 44 -1.64 3.88 -1.24
CA ASN A 44 -2.95 4.01 -0.59
C ASN A 44 -4.01 4.50 -1.58
N CYS A 45 -4.85 3.58 -2.03
CA CYS A 45 -5.90 3.82 -3.01
C CYS A 45 -7.27 3.95 -2.34
N LYS A 46 -7.52 5.08 -1.66
CA LYS A 46 -8.79 5.35 -0.96
C LYS A 46 -10.03 5.33 -1.87
N SER A 47 -9.85 5.75 -3.12
CA SER A 47 -10.95 5.91 -4.09
C SER A 47 -10.93 4.84 -5.19
N THR A 48 -9.84 4.08 -5.27
CA THR A 48 -9.63 3.05 -6.30
C THR A 48 -9.11 1.75 -5.68
N VAL A 49 -8.30 0.98 -6.40
CA VAL A 49 -7.69 -0.26 -5.93
C VAL A 49 -6.21 -0.23 -6.25
N VAL A 50 -5.40 -0.83 -5.38
CA VAL A 50 -3.97 -0.95 -5.64
C VAL A 50 -3.76 -1.74 -6.94
N PRO A 51 -3.01 -1.20 -7.92
CA PRO A 51 -2.73 -1.92 -9.15
C PRO A 51 -2.06 -3.26 -8.86
N ALA A 52 -2.58 -4.36 -9.41
CA ALA A 52 -2.10 -5.72 -9.10
C ALA A 52 -0.60 -5.96 -9.36
N LYS A 53 0.04 -5.13 -10.19
CA LYS A 53 1.49 -5.19 -10.46
C LYS A 53 2.36 -4.62 -9.33
N VAL A 54 1.77 -3.85 -8.41
CA VAL A 54 2.45 -3.32 -7.22
C VAL A 54 2.53 -4.38 -6.11
N ILE A 55 1.53 -5.26 -6.04
CA ILE A 55 1.39 -6.26 -4.98
C ILE A 55 2.34 -7.44 -5.24
N PRO A 56 3.19 -7.85 -4.27
CA PRO A 56 3.98 -9.07 -4.38
C PRO A 56 3.12 -10.29 -4.68
N ALA A 57 3.56 -11.16 -5.60
CA ALA A 57 2.76 -12.30 -6.05
C ALA A 57 2.31 -13.25 -4.91
N PRO A 58 3.12 -13.53 -3.88
CA PRO A 58 2.68 -14.35 -2.74
C PRO A 58 1.52 -13.71 -1.95
N ILE A 59 1.62 -12.41 -1.64
CA ILE A 59 0.57 -11.65 -0.96
C ILE A 59 -0.70 -11.63 -1.79
N LYS A 60 -0.58 -11.34 -3.10
CA LYS A 60 -1.73 -11.33 -4.02
C LYS A 60 -2.45 -12.68 -3.99
N LYS A 61 -1.72 -13.78 -4.10
CA LYS A 61 -2.28 -15.14 -4.05
C LYS A 61 -2.97 -15.42 -2.72
N TYR A 62 -2.36 -15.00 -1.61
CA TYR A 62 -2.96 -15.16 -0.28
C TYR A 62 -4.30 -14.43 -0.18
N VAL A 63 -4.37 -13.17 -0.61
CA VAL A 63 -5.61 -12.39 -0.59
C VAL A 63 -6.68 -13.01 -1.49
N GLU A 64 -6.35 -13.38 -2.72
CA GLU A 64 -7.31 -14.00 -3.65
C GLU A 64 -7.85 -15.35 -3.15
N THR A 65 -7.05 -16.10 -2.38
CA THR A 65 -7.44 -17.41 -1.84
C THR A 65 -8.32 -17.28 -0.60
N ASN A 66 -7.98 -16.37 0.31
CA ASN A 66 -8.63 -16.28 1.63
C ASN A 66 -9.75 -15.23 1.67
N TYR A 67 -9.69 -14.22 0.80
CA TYR A 67 -10.63 -13.10 0.73
C TYR A 67 -11.04 -12.81 -0.72
N PRO A 68 -11.69 -13.76 -1.41
CA PRO A 68 -11.92 -13.70 -2.86
C PRO A 68 -12.77 -12.52 -3.34
N GLU A 69 -13.60 -11.94 -2.46
CA GLU A 69 -14.42 -10.77 -2.77
C GLU A 69 -13.76 -9.45 -2.34
N ALA A 70 -12.68 -9.50 -1.59
CA ALA A 70 -11.99 -8.32 -1.09
C ALA A 70 -11.00 -7.76 -2.12
N LYS A 71 -10.84 -6.44 -2.10
CA LYS A 71 -9.87 -5.70 -2.90
C LYS A 71 -8.79 -5.16 -1.98
N VAL A 72 -7.54 -5.11 -2.47
CA VAL A 72 -6.45 -4.42 -1.78
C VAL A 72 -6.61 -2.92 -1.99
N LEU A 73 -6.86 -2.19 -0.89
CA LEU A 73 -7.02 -0.74 -0.88
C LEU A 73 -5.73 -0.01 -0.48
N SER A 74 -4.93 -0.62 0.40
CA SER A 74 -3.60 -0.11 0.74
C SER A 74 -2.59 -1.25 0.81
N ILE A 75 -1.36 -0.94 0.41
CA ILE A 75 -0.19 -1.74 0.72
C ILE A 75 0.93 -0.82 1.19
N GLU A 76 1.49 -1.13 2.35
CA GLU A 76 2.67 -0.49 2.92
C GLU A 76 3.80 -1.52 3.01
N ARG A 77 5.04 -1.05 2.95
CA ARG A 77 6.22 -1.86 3.25
C ARG A 77 7.30 -1.02 3.93
N ASP A 78 7.97 -1.65 4.87
CA ASP A 78 9.20 -1.12 5.45
C ASP A 78 10.34 -2.16 5.30
N ARG A 79 11.34 -2.11 6.20
CA ARG A 79 12.48 -3.05 6.18
C ARG A 79 12.17 -4.41 6.82
N TYR A 80 11.01 -4.57 7.44
CA TYR A 80 10.63 -5.70 8.28
C TYR A 80 9.37 -6.41 7.78
N ASP A 81 8.41 -5.67 7.26
CA ASP A 81 7.12 -6.23 6.90
C ASP A 81 6.43 -5.52 5.73
N TYR A 82 5.34 -6.15 5.32
CA TYR A 82 4.31 -5.58 4.47
C TYR A 82 3.01 -5.54 5.25
N GLU A 83 2.28 -4.44 5.15
CA GLU A 83 0.93 -4.31 5.69
C GLU A 83 -0.06 -4.12 4.53
N VAL A 84 -1.14 -4.90 4.53
CA VAL A 84 -2.15 -4.88 3.47
C VAL A 84 -3.51 -4.62 4.09
N LYS A 85 -4.18 -3.55 3.65
CA LYS A 85 -5.55 -3.24 4.05
C LYS A 85 -6.54 -3.59 2.95
N LEU A 86 -7.54 -4.38 3.29
CA LEU A 86 -8.55 -4.91 2.40
C LEU A 86 -9.87 -4.13 2.47
N SER A 87 -10.66 -4.18 1.41
CA SER A 87 -11.97 -3.50 1.33
C SER A 87 -13.03 -4.07 2.27
N ASN A 88 -12.76 -5.20 2.91
CA ASN A 88 -13.60 -5.83 3.92
C ASN A 88 -13.04 -5.66 5.34
N PHE A 89 -12.29 -4.57 5.57
CA PHE A 89 -11.84 -4.11 6.90
C PHE A 89 -10.78 -4.98 7.56
N TRP A 90 -10.25 -5.97 6.84
CA TRP A 90 -9.10 -6.74 7.29
C TRP A 90 -7.80 -5.98 7.00
N GLU A 91 -6.95 -5.91 8.01
CA GLU A 91 -5.54 -5.55 7.91
C GLU A 91 -4.71 -6.83 8.15
N ILE A 92 -3.69 -7.03 7.31
CA ILE A 92 -2.89 -8.25 7.33
C ILE A 92 -1.42 -7.87 7.19
N LYS A 93 -0.61 -8.29 8.17
CA LYS A 93 0.83 -8.08 8.17
C LYS A 93 1.57 -9.33 7.75
N PHE A 94 2.55 -9.16 6.87
CA PHE A 94 3.41 -10.21 6.35
C PHE A 94 4.87 -9.89 6.65
N ASP A 95 5.65 -10.88 7.10
CA ASP A 95 7.11 -10.72 7.15
C ASP A 95 7.72 -10.62 5.73
N MET A 96 9.02 -10.35 5.64
CA MET A 96 9.74 -10.27 4.36
C MET A 96 9.79 -11.60 3.57
N ASN A 97 9.40 -12.73 4.17
CA ASN A 97 9.24 -14.03 3.50
C ASN A 97 7.78 -14.29 3.10
N PHE A 98 6.90 -13.31 3.28
CA PHE A 98 5.47 -13.36 3.00
C PHE A 98 4.68 -14.34 3.90
N ASN A 99 5.19 -14.64 5.10
CA ASN A 99 4.40 -15.33 6.12
C ASN A 99 3.52 -14.32 6.85
N VAL A 100 2.27 -14.67 7.10
CA VAL A 100 1.39 -13.83 7.93
C VAL A 100 1.91 -13.84 9.37
N ILE A 101 2.13 -12.65 9.93
CA ILE A 101 2.62 -12.45 11.30
C ILE A 101 1.59 -11.78 12.20
N ASP A 102 0.64 -11.04 11.62
CA ASP A 102 -0.46 -10.42 12.35
C ASP A 102 -1.68 -10.22 11.43
N MET A 103 -2.88 -10.16 12.02
CA MET A 103 -4.10 -9.78 11.32
C MET A 103 -5.17 -9.30 12.30
N ASP A 104 -5.88 -8.26 11.90
CA ASP A 104 -6.96 -7.65 12.65
C ASP A 104 -8.07 -7.15 11.72
N ASN A 105 -9.28 -7.05 12.27
CA ASN A 105 -10.41 -6.46 11.57
C ASN A 105 -10.77 -5.14 12.24
N ASP A 106 -10.73 -4.04 11.50
CA ASP A 106 -11.02 -2.68 12.02
C ASP A 106 -12.44 -2.52 12.60
N ARG A 107 -13.31 -3.53 12.45
CA ARG A 107 -14.68 -3.53 12.99
C ARG A 107 -14.86 -4.30 14.29
N ASP A 108 -13.87 -5.04 14.74
CA ASP A 108 -13.92 -5.82 15.99
C ASP A 108 -13.45 -4.98 17.20
#